data_AF-A0A7S2I8F5-F1
#
_entry.id   AF-A0A7S2I8F5-F1
#
_cell.length_a   1.000
_cell.length_b   1.000
_cell.length_c   1.000
_cell.angle_alpha   90.00
_cell.angle_beta   90.00
_cell.angle_gamma   90.00
#
_symmetry.space_group_name_H-M   'P 1'
#
loop_
_entity.id
_entity.type
_entity.pdbx_description
1 polymer ?
#
loop_
_entity_poly.entity_id
_entity_poly.type
_entity_poly.pdbx_seq_one_letter_code
_entity_poly.pdbx_strand_id
1 'polypeptide(L)'
;HGFSFTEFEYGEPTILPKESCPEEACVQVEVKNDGRTPGAEVAQAYLDLSAVPNTPKKQLKGFHKTKVLGPKESELVTFAFRERDLSFFDVQTMSWRRVPGSIPVHIGSSCEDIRQQTTLTFA
;
A
#
# COMPACT_ATOMS: atom_id res chain seq x y z
N HIS A 1 -8.81 -12.39 7.37
CA HIS A 1 -8.90 -13.28 6.20
C HIS A 1 -10.31 -13.19 5.62
N GLY A 2 -10.47 -12.77 4.36
CA GLY A 2 -11.77 -12.63 3.70
C GLY A 2 -11.80 -13.52 2.46
N PHE A 3 -12.70 -14.51 2.42
CA PHE A 3 -12.88 -15.35 1.23
C PHE A 3 -13.75 -14.60 0.22
N SER A 4 -13.15 -14.20 -0.91
CA SER A 4 -13.90 -13.70 -2.07
C SER A 4 -14.31 -14.87 -2.96
N PHE A 5 -15.48 -14.79 -3.59
CA PHE A 5 -15.95 -15.78 -4.57
C PHE A 5 -15.21 -15.69 -5.92
N THR A 6 -14.26 -14.75 -6.04
CA THR A 6 -13.41 -14.56 -7.21
C THR A 6 -11.98 -14.26 -6.78
N GLU A 7 -11.02 -14.63 -7.62
CA GLU A 7 -9.59 -14.42 -7.38
C GLU A 7 -9.14 -13.12 -8.05
N PHE A 8 -8.28 -12.37 -7.36
CA PHE A 8 -7.71 -11.12 -7.86
C PHE A 8 -6.19 -11.24 -8.00
N GLU A 9 -5.63 -10.70 -9.07
CA GLU A 9 -4.19 -10.58 -9.27
C GLU A 9 -3.76 -9.14 -9.06
N TYR A 10 -2.55 -8.95 -8.53
CA TYR A 10 -1.95 -7.65 -8.29
C TYR A 10 -0.75 -7.52 -9.24
N GLY A 11 -0.76 -6.52 -10.09
CA GLY A 11 0.35 -6.21 -11.01
C GLY A 11 1.57 -5.63 -10.30
N GLU A 12 2.63 -5.33 -11.05
CA GLU A 12 3.83 -4.73 -10.46
C GLU A 12 3.54 -3.32 -9.91
N PRO A 13 3.92 -3.02 -8.66
CA PRO A 13 3.72 -1.72 -8.08
C PRO A 13 4.66 -0.67 -8.68
N THR A 14 4.10 0.49 -9.04
CA THR A 14 4.83 1.62 -9.61
C THR A 14 4.77 2.81 -8.66
N ILE A 15 5.92 3.42 -8.38
CA ILE A 15 5.98 4.67 -7.61
C ILE A 15 5.67 5.83 -8.57
N LEU A 16 4.63 6.59 -8.28
CA LEU A 16 4.23 7.71 -9.14
C LEU A 16 5.16 8.91 -8.93
N PRO A 17 5.46 9.66 -10.01
CA PRO A 17 6.24 10.89 -9.90
C PRO A 17 5.47 11.95 -9.10
N LYS A 18 6.18 12.89 -8.46
CA LYS A 18 5.61 13.85 -7.51
C LYS A 18 4.51 14.71 -8.13
N GLU A 19 4.61 15.03 -9.41
CA GLU A 19 3.62 15.83 -10.16
C GLU A 19 2.28 15.10 -10.32
N SER A 20 2.30 13.77 -10.28
CA SER A 20 1.11 12.90 -10.35
C SER A 20 0.66 12.39 -8.98
N CYS A 21 1.30 12.82 -7.90
CA CYS A 21 0.99 12.41 -6.54
C CYS A 21 0.50 13.61 -5.70
N PRO A 22 -0.75 13.61 -5.21
CA PRO A 22 -1.28 14.70 -4.40
C PRO A 22 -0.68 14.77 -2.98
N GLU A 23 -0.04 13.70 -2.53
CA GLU A 23 0.53 13.56 -1.19
C GLU A 23 2.06 13.42 -1.24
N GLU A 24 2.68 12.96 -0.17
CA GLU A 24 4.14 12.92 -0.10
C GLU A 24 4.75 11.87 -1.04
N ALA A 25 4.16 10.68 -1.05
CA ALA A 25 4.52 9.59 -1.95
C ALA A 25 3.27 8.83 -2.38
N CYS A 26 3.26 8.33 -3.63
CA CYS A 26 2.15 7.54 -4.14
C CYS A 26 2.67 6.25 -4.78
N VAL A 27 2.01 5.14 -4.46
CA VAL A 27 2.28 3.83 -5.06
C VAL A 27 1.02 3.36 -5.77
N GLN A 28 1.13 3.11 -7.07
CA GLN A 28 0.05 2.58 -7.90
C GLN A 28 0.25 1.09 -8.15
N VAL A 29 -0.83 0.33 -8.15
CA VAL A 29 -0.85 -1.09 -8.50
C VAL A 29 -2.09 -1.38 -9.35
N GLU A 30 -1.95 -2.24 -10.35
CA GLU A 30 -3.10 -2.77 -11.07
C GLU A 30 -3.71 -3.91 -10.26
N VAL A 31 -5.03 -3.87 -10.02
CA VAL A 31 -5.78 -4.97 -9.45
C VAL A 31 -6.72 -5.52 -10.51
N LYS A 32 -6.57 -6.81 -10.83
CA LYS A 32 -7.33 -7.47 -11.89
C LYS A 32 -8.14 -8.63 -11.31
N ASN A 33 -9.40 -8.75 -11.71
CA ASN A 33 -10.19 -9.94 -11.39
C ASN A 33 -9.82 -11.07 -12.37
N ASP A 34 -9.11 -12.10 -11.91
CA ASP A 34 -8.75 -13.25 -12.75
C ASP A 34 -9.73 -14.43 -12.61
N GLY A 35 -10.66 -14.35 -11.66
CA GLY A 35 -11.69 -15.36 -11.47
C GLY A 35 -12.86 -15.25 -12.46
N ARG A 36 -13.88 -16.09 -12.22
CA ARG A 36 -15.00 -16.31 -13.16
C ARG A 36 -16.26 -15.50 -12.86
N THR A 37 -16.30 -14.82 -11.73
CA THR A 37 -17.49 -14.07 -11.30
C THR A 37 -17.14 -12.60 -11.03
N PRO A 38 -18.07 -11.67 -11.24
CA PRO A 38 -17.85 -10.28 -10.85
C PRO A 38 -17.63 -10.16 -9.34
N GLY A 39 -16.71 -9.29 -8.92
CA GLY A 39 -16.42 -9.07 -7.51
C GLY A 39 -15.69 -7.76 -7.27
N ALA A 40 -15.58 -7.35 -6.02
CA ALA A 40 -14.77 -6.20 -5.61
C ALA A 40 -13.70 -6.66 -4.60
N GLU A 41 -12.50 -6.08 -4.72
CA GLU A 41 -11.36 -6.39 -3.88
C GLU A 41 -11.04 -5.21 -2.95
N VAL A 42 -10.56 -5.49 -1.73
CA VAL A 42 -10.05 -4.46 -0.82
C VAL A 42 -8.53 -4.55 -0.77
N ALA A 43 -7.88 -3.83 -1.68
CA ALA A 43 -6.44 -3.72 -1.73
C ALA A 43 -5.92 -2.88 -0.58
N GLN A 44 -4.91 -3.38 0.13
CA GLN A 44 -4.35 -2.76 1.33
C GLN A 44 -2.86 -2.54 1.15
N ALA A 45 -2.37 -1.40 1.61
CA ALA A 45 -0.97 -1.02 1.60
C ALA A 45 -0.46 -0.81 3.02
N TYR A 46 0.66 -1.48 3.33
CA TYR A 46 1.33 -1.48 4.60
C TYR A 46 2.73 -0.90 4.48
N LEU A 47 3.10 -0.01 5.39
CA LEU A 47 4.47 0.47 5.49
C LEU A 47 5.24 -0.30 6.55
N ASP A 48 6.47 -0.70 6.22
CA ASP A 48 7.43 -1.23 7.18
C ASP A 48 8.29 -0.09 7.73
N LEU A 49 8.03 0.26 8.99
CA LEU A 49 8.77 1.30 9.72
C LEU A 49 9.71 0.69 10.77
N SER A 50 10.09 -0.59 10.63
CA SER A 50 10.91 -1.32 11.60
C SER A 50 12.35 -0.78 11.75
N ALA A 51 12.78 0.14 10.88
CA ALA A 51 13.97 0.95 11.09
C ALA A 51 13.88 1.82 12.38
N VAL A 52 12.67 2.05 12.89
CA VAL A 52 12.42 2.76 14.14
C VAL A 52 12.20 1.73 15.27
N PRO A 53 12.85 1.87 16.44
CA PRO A 53 12.62 0.98 17.57
C PRO A 53 11.15 0.96 18.03
N ASN A 54 10.67 -0.21 18.45
CA ASN A 54 9.30 -0.43 18.98
C ASN A 54 8.15 -0.16 18.01
N THR A 55 8.39 -0.12 16.69
CA THR A 55 7.31 -0.06 15.70
C THR A 55 6.95 -1.47 15.18
N PRO A 56 5.67 -1.72 14.86
CA PRO A 56 5.29 -2.94 14.18
C PRO A 56 5.80 -2.94 12.74
N LYS A 57 6.22 -4.11 12.25
CA LYS A 57 6.76 -4.33 10.90
C LYS A 57 5.79 -4.02 9.76
N LYS A 58 4.48 -4.06 10.00
CA LYS A 58 3.45 -3.77 9.00
C LYS A 58 2.42 -2.84 9.61
N GLN A 59 2.40 -1.59 9.17
CA GLN A 59 1.38 -0.63 9.55
C GLN A 59 0.46 -0.37 8.37
N LEU A 60 -0.84 -0.62 8.52
CA LEU A 60 -1.82 -0.28 7.49
C LEU A 60 -1.85 1.24 7.33
N LYS A 61 -1.52 1.73 6.14
CA LYS A 61 -1.48 3.17 5.83
C LYS A 61 -2.36 3.57 4.65
N GLY A 62 -2.75 2.59 3.82
CA GLY A 62 -3.71 2.82 2.75
C GLY A 62 -4.60 1.60 2.56
N PHE A 63 -5.84 1.83 2.20
CA PHE A 63 -6.73 0.80 1.67
C PHE A 63 -7.60 1.41 0.59
N HIS A 64 -7.91 0.64 -0.42
CA HIS A 64 -8.79 1.04 -1.50
C HIS A 64 -9.68 -0.14 -1.87
N LYS A 65 -10.98 0.11 -1.94
CA LYS A 65 -11.92 -0.88 -2.42
C LYS A 65 -12.17 -0.61 -3.89
N THR A 66 -11.85 -1.57 -4.75
CA THR A 66 -12.10 -1.45 -6.19
C THR A 66 -13.59 -1.31 -6.45
N LYS A 67 -13.95 -0.79 -7.62
CA LYS A 67 -15.29 -1.02 -8.18
C LYS A 67 -15.53 -2.52 -8.36
N VAL A 68 -16.78 -2.90 -8.66
CA VAL A 68 -17.07 -4.28 -9.06
C VAL A 68 -16.40 -4.53 -10.41
N LEU A 69 -15.41 -5.41 -10.42
CA LEU A 69 -14.67 -5.84 -11.60
C LEU A 69 -15.30 -7.11 -12.16
N GLY A 70 -15.64 -7.11 -13.44
CA GLY A 70 -15.97 -8.33 -14.18
C GLY A 70 -14.75 -9.24 -14.39
N PRO A 71 -14.94 -10.49 -14.84
CA PRO A 71 -13.83 -11.37 -15.22
C PRO A 71 -12.89 -10.69 -16.22
N LYS A 72 -11.58 -10.71 -15.92
CA LYS A 72 -10.50 -10.07 -16.67
C LYS A 72 -10.52 -8.53 -16.71
N GLU A 73 -11.43 -7.89 -15.98
CA GLU A 73 -11.40 -6.44 -15.79
C GLU A 73 -10.35 -6.06 -14.72
N SER A 74 -9.71 -4.91 -14.91
CA SER A 74 -8.76 -4.34 -13.97
C SER A 74 -9.08 -2.90 -13.59
N GLU A 75 -8.56 -2.48 -12.43
CA GLU A 75 -8.55 -1.11 -11.95
C GLU A 75 -7.17 -0.74 -11.45
N LEU A 76 -6.70 0.47 -11.81
CA LEU A 76 -5.50 1.05 -11.23
C LEU A 76 -5.83 1.64 -9.86
N VAL A 77 -5.23 1.08 -8.82
CA VAL A 77 -5.38 1.51 -7.44
C VAL A 77 -4.16 2.32 -7.04
N THR A 78 -4.37 3.54 -6.56
CA THR A 78 -3.29 4.42 -6.09
C THR A 78 -3.38 4.61 -4.58
N PHE A 79 -2.32 4.24 -3.87
CA PHE A 79 -2.14 4.53 -2.44
C PHE A 79 -1.30 5.79 -2.28
N ALA A 80 -1.87 6.81 -1.64
CA ALA A 80 -1.21 8.07 -1.37
C ALA A 80 -0.83 8.14 0.12
N PHE A 81 0.45 8.35 0.42
CA PHE A 81 1.00 8.41 1.77
C PHE A 81 1.34 9.85 2.11
N ARG A 82 0.82 10.33 3.24
CA ARG A 82 1.13 11.66 3.75
C ARG A 82 2.50 11.65 4.42
N GLU A 83 3.08 12.82 4.62
CA GLU A 83 4.31 12.97 5.40
C GLU A 83 4.19 12.32 6.80
N ARG A 84 3.03 12.44 7.44
CA ARG A 84 2.76 11.82 8.75
C ARG A 84 2.79 10.28 8.68
N ASP A 85 2.42 9.68 7.56
CA ASP A 85 2.42 8.23 7.41
C ASP A 85 3.83 7.66 7.31
N LEU A 86 4.74 8.47 6.77
CA LEU A 86 6.17 8.19 6.59
C LEU A 86 7.01 8.61 7.81
N SER A 87 6.36 9.12 8.86
CA SER A 87 7.00 9.65 10.06
C SER A 87 6.65 8.83 11.29
N PHE A 88 7.55 8.84 12.26
CA PHE A 88 7.34 8.31 13.61
C PHE A 88 7.36 9.45 14.63
N PHE A 89 6.71 9.23 15.78
CA PHE A 89 6.78 10.18 16.88
C PHE A 89 8.00 9.87 17.75
N ASP A 90 8.96 10.79 17.79
CA ASP A 90 10.14 10.68 18.63
C ASP A 90 9.83 11.24 20.03
N VAL A 91 9.80 10.34 21.01
CA VAL A 91 9.52 10.68 22.42
C VAL A 91 10.64 11.51 23.07
N GLN A 92 11.87 11.44 22.56
CA GLN A 92 12.99 12.21 23.11
C GLN A 92 12.89 13.69 22.71
N THR A 93 12.42 13.97 21.49
CA THR A 93 12.28 15.34 20.99
C THR A 93 10.84 15.85 20.94
N MET A 94 9.88 15.04 21.38
CA MET A 94 8.45 15.32 21.35
C MET A 94 7.95 15.83 19.99
N SER A 95 8.47 15.24 18.91
CA SER A 95 8.20 15.71 17.55
C SER A 95 8.10 14.56 16.54
N TRP A 96 7.41 14.82 15.43
CA TRP A 96 7.36 13.90 14.30
C TRP A 96 8.67 13.96 13.53
N ARG A 97 9.28 12.81 13.30
CA ARG A 97 10.49 12.66 12.49
C ARG A 97 10.23 11.69 11.36
N ARG A 98 10.69 12.03 10.16
CA ARG A 98 10.63 11.13 9.01
C ARG A 98 11.50 9.91 9.28
N VAL A 99 11.02 8.73 8.88
CA VAL A 99 11.84 7.51 8.94
C VAL A 99 13.03 7.68 7.99
N PRO A 100 14.27 7.50 8.47
CA PRO A 100 15.44 7.70 7.63
C PRO A 100 15.57 6.59 6.58
N GLY A 101 16.02 6.97 5.39
CA GLY A 101 16.36 6.04 4.32
C GLY A 101 15.16 5.51 3.55
N SER A 102 15.04 4.19 3.47
CA SER A 102 14.09 3.50 2.61
C SER A 102 12.96 2.85 3.42
N ILE A 103 11.73 2.99 2.93
CA ILE A 103 10.53 2.45 3.56
C ILE A 103 9.92 1.37 2.65
N PRO A 104 10.00 0.09 3.02
CA PRO A 104 9.31 -0.98 2.31
C PRO A 104 7.79 -0.77 2.36
N VAL A 105 7.14 -0.98 1.22
CA VAL A 105 5.70 -0.94 1.04
C VAL A 105 5.23 -2.33 0.65
N HIS A 106 4.37 -2.93 1.47
CA HIS A 106 3.75 -4.22 1.20
C HIS A 106 2.31 -4.01 0.76
N ILE A 107 1.91 -4.63 -0.34
CA ILE A 107 0.57 -4.52 -0.91
C ILE A 107 -0.07 -5.90 -0.99
N GLY A 108 -1.32 -6.01 -0.56
CA GLY A 108 -2.05 -7.27 -0.65
C GLY A 108 -3.49 -7.17 -0.19
N SER A 109 -4.14 -8.33 -0.07
CA SER A 109 -5.55 -8.45 0.34
C SER A 109 -5.71 -8.39 1.88
N SER A 110 -4.64 -8.66 2.62
CA SER A 110 -4.58 -8.60 4.08
C SER A 110 -3.14 -8.53 4.58
N CYS A 111 -2.93 -8.26 5.87
CA CYS A 111 -1.58 -8.22 6.46
C CYS A 111 -0.85 -9.58 6.40
N GLU A 112 -1.59 -10.69 6.27
CA GLU A 112 -1.10 -12.06 6.14
C GLU A 112 -0.93 -12.50 4.68
N ASP A 113 -1.66 -11.87 3.74
CA ASP A 113 -1.62 -12.15 2.29
C ASP A 113 -1.08 -10.93 1.55
N ILE A 114 0.25 -10.80 1.58
CA ILE A 114 1.01 -9.80 0.83
C ILE A 114 1.37 -10.38 -0.54
N ARG A 115 0.97 -9.69 -1.60
CA ARG A 115 1.11 -10.16 -2.98
C ARG A 115 2.17 -9.39 -3.77
N GLN A 116 2.40 -8.14 -3.40
CA GLN A 116 3.36 -7.27 -4.06
C GLN A 116 4.15 -6.47 -3.02
N GLN A 117 5.37 -6.07 -3.40
CA GLN A 117 6.23 -5.24 -2.56
C GLN A 117 6.99 -4.23 -3.42
N THR A 118 7.16 -3.04 -2.89
CA THR A 118 8.07 -2.01 -3.43
C THR A 118 8.77 -1.28 -2.30
N THR A 119 9.66 -0.34 -2.62
CA THR A 119 10.43 0.41 -1.63
C THR A 119 10.42 1.89 -1.98
N LEU A 120 9.88 2.71 -1.09
CA LEU A 120 10.00 4.16 -1.19
C LEU A 120 11.38 4.58 -0.69
N THR A 121 12.10 5.38 -1.48
CA THR A 121 13.40 5.92 -1.09
C THR A 121 13.32 7.44 -1.10
N PHE A 122 13.75 8.08 -0.01
CA PHE A 122 13.80 9.53 0.12
C PHE A 122 15.26 9.96 0.23
N ALA A 123 15.63 11.01 -0.50
CA ALA A 123 16.98 11.59 -0.49
C ALA A 123 17.19 12.48 0.75
#